data_AF-A0A1P8YD05-F1
#
_entry.id   AF-A0A1P8YD05-F1
#
_cell.length_a   1.000
_cell.length_b   1.000
_cell.length_c   1.000
_cell.angle_alpha   90.00
_cell.angle_beta   90.00
_cell.angle_gamma   90.00
#
_symmetry.space_group_name_H-M   'P 1'
#
loop_
_entity.id
_entity.type
_entity.pdbx_description
1 polymer ?
#
loop_
_entity_poly.entity_id
_entity_poly.type
_entity_poly.pdbx_seq_one_letter_code
_entity_poly.pdbx_strand_id
1 'polypeptide(L)'
;MRITRALRLGVGMVAIAVVATACGGDEQKNASESAESGKLTVGIKFDQPGLGLRNPDGTFTGFDVDVATYVADKLGVPASGITFKESPPPSARR
;
A
#
# COMPACT_ATOMS: atom_id res chain seq x y z
N MET A 1 -17.89 23.21 49.57
CA MET A 1 -18.09 23.36 48.11
C MET A 1 -16.90 24.10 47.47
N ARG A 2 -15.77 23.41 47.18
CA ARG A 2 -14.59 24.04 46.51
C ARG A 2 -13.75 23.10 45.62
N ILE A 3 -14.16 21.84 45.41
CA ILE A 3 -13.31 20.82 44.76
C ILE A 3 -13.52 20.77 43.22
N THR A 4 -14.46 21.55 42.67
CA THR A 4 -14.88 21.45 41.26
C THR A 4 -14.02 22.20 40.23
N ARG A 5 -12.88 22.80 40.60
CA ARG A 5 -12.04 23.59 39.67
C ARG A 5 -10.80 22.88 39.12
N ALA A 6 -10.29 21.85 39.77
CA ALA A 6 -9.03 21.19 39.35
C ALA A 6 -9.20 20.15 38.23
N LEU A 7 -10.41 19.64 38.00
CA LEU A 7 -10.65 18.55 37.04
C LEU A 7 -10.64 19.00 35.56
N ARG A 8 -10.73 20.30 35.28
CA ARG A 8 -10.83 20.83 33.91
C ARG A 8 -9.50 20.95 33.17
N LEU A 9 -8.36 20.85 33.87
CA LEU A 9 -7.03 20.94 33.26
C LEU A 9 -6.42 19.58 32.91
N GLY A 10 -6.91 18.47 33.49
CA GLY A 10 -6.37 17.13 33.23
C GLY A 10 -6.82 16.52 31.90
N VAL A 11 -7.98 16.92 31.38
CA VAL A 11 -8.56 16.34 30.15
C VAL A 11 -7.89 16.87 28.88
N GLY A 12 -7.30 18.07 28.92
CA GLY A 12 -6.62 18.67 27.76
C GLY A 12 -5.30 17.99 27.39
N MET A 13 -4.53 17.52 28.36
CA MET A 13 -3.23 16.87 28.09
C MET A 13 -3.34 15.44 27.57
N VAL A 14 -4.40 14.70 27.92
CA VAL A 14 -4.61 13.34 27.40
C VAL A 14 -5.02 13.37 25.93
N ALA A 15 -5.76 14.40 25.49
CA ALA A 15 -6.17 14.55 24.10
C ALA A 15 -4.98 14.81 23.15
N ILE A 16 -3.94 15.50 23.61
CA ILE A 16 -2.75 15.82 22.79
C ILE A 16 -1.88 14.57 22.54
N ALA A 17 -1.82 13.63 23.47
CA ALA A 17 -1.02 12.41 23.32
C ALA A 17 -1.59 11.44 22.27
N VAL A 18 -2.92 11.43 22.06
CA VAL A 18 -3.58 10.56 21.07
C VAL A 18 -3.38 11.08 19.64
N VAL A 19 -3.27 12.40 19.44
CA VAL A 19 -3.10 13.00 18.10
C VAL A 19 -1.65 12.88 17.59
N ALA A 20 -0.67 12.70 18.47
CA ALA A 20 0.75 12.64 18.11
C ALA A 20 1.19 11.32 17.43
N THR A 21 0.36 10.27 17.44
CA THR A 21 0.72 8.96 16.85
C THR A 21 0.11 8.72 15.46
N ALA A 22 -0.61 9.70 14.90
CA ALA A 22 -1.28 9.54 13.60
C ALA A 22 -0.37 9.84 12.38
N CYS A 23 0.80 10.46 12.58
CA CYS A 23 1.74 10.82 11.51
C CYS A 23 3.03 10.00 11.64
N GLY A 24 3.01 8.73 11.26
CA GLY A 24 4.21 7.89 11.28
C GLY A 24 4.04 6.50 10.68
N GLY A 25 3.09 6.34 9.75
CA GLY A 25 2.72 5.05 9.17
C GLY A 25 3.33 4.77 7.81
N ASP A 26 4.59 5.16 7.56
CA ASP A 26 5.35 4.63 6.41
C ASP A 26 6.07 3.36 6.86
N GLU A 27 5.29 2.30 7.08
CA GLU A 27 5.83 0.98 7.33
C GLU A 27 6.44 0.48 6.01
N GLN A 28 7.75 0.64 5.88
CA GLN A 28 8.52 0.25 4.69
C GLN A 28 8.55 -1.28 4.59
N LYS A 29 7.52 -1.84 3.97
CA LYS A 29 7.44 -3.27 3.67
C LYS A 29 8.42 -3.58 2.55
N ASN A 30 9.41 -4.41 2.85
CA ASN A 30 10.34 -4.91 1.86
C ASN A 30 9.64 -5.92 0.94
N ALA A 31 10.03 -5.94 -0.35
CA ALA A 31 9.49 -6.90 -1.31
C ALA A 31 9.77 -8.35 -0.88
N SER A 32 10.93 -8.59 -0.26
CA SER A 32 11.32 -9.90 0.26
C SER A 32 10.38 -10.37 1.38
N GLU A 33 10.07 -9.53 2.35
CA GLU A 33 9.12 -9.83 3.44
C GLU A 33 7.72 -10.12 2.90
N SER A 34 7.30 -9.38 1.89
CA SER A 34 6.01 -9.62 1.23
C SER A 34 6.01 -10.96 0.51
N ALA A 35 7.11 -11.30 -0.18
CA ALA A 35 7.26 -12.59 -0.86
C ALA A 35 7.27 -13.78 0.10
N GLU A 36 7.90 -13.67 1.27
CA GLU A 36 7.87 -14.70 2.33
C GLU A 36 6.44 -15.00 2.79
N SER A 37 5.55 -13.99 2.75
CA SER A 37 4.11 -14.18 3.03
C SER A 37 3.32 -14.81 1.87
N GLY A 38 3.98 -15.11 0.75
CA GLY A 38 3.38 -15.69 -0.45
C GLY A 38 2.54 -14.70 -1.27
N LYS A 39 2.68 -13.38 -1.04
CA LYS A 39 1.84 -12.36 -1.66
C LYS A 39 2.67 -11.16 -2.12
N LEU A 40 2.47 -10.74 -3.36
CA LEU A 40 3.13 -9.54 -3.92
C LEU A 40 2.09 -8.61 -4.50
N THR A 41 2.16 -7.33 -4.12
CA THR A 41 1.38 -6.27 -4.80
C THR A 41 2.30 -5.52 -5.73
N VAL A 42 1.95 -5.49 -7.01
CA VAL A 42 2.77 -4.86 -8.06
C VAL A 42 1.97 -3.73 -8.70
N GLY A 43 2.55 -2.53 -8.71
CA GLY A 43 1.99 -1.38 -9.40
C GLY A 43 2.36 -1.41 -10.88
N ILE A 44 1.37 -1.41 -11.77
CA ILE A 44 1.58 -1.31 -13.22
C ILE A 44 0.68 -0.22 -13.78
N LYS A 45 1.04 0.33 -14.95
CA LYS A 45 0.08 1.14 -15.71
C LYS A 45 -0.95 0.21 -16.34
N PHE A 46 -2.18 0.68 -16.49
CA PHE A 46 -3.28 -0.12 -17.08
C PHE A 46 -3.61 0.30 -18.51
N ASP A 47 -2.99 1.38 -18.98
CA ASP A 47 -3.32 2.14 -20.19
C ASP A 47 -2.26 2.04 -21.31
N GLN A 48 -1.26 1.17 -21.18
CA GLN A 48 -0.13 1.10 -22.10
C GLN A 48 -0.01 -0.28 -22.77
N PRO A 49 -0.51 -0.43 -24.01
CA PRO A 49 -0.34 -1.64 -24.79
C PRO A 49 1.13 -2.05 -24.90
N GLY A 50 1.44 -3.32 -24.61
CA GLY A 50 2.79 -3.88 -24.64
C GLY A 50 3.61 -3.68 -23.35
N LEU A 51 3.23 -2.75 -22.46
CA LEU A 51 3.89 -2.55 -21.17
C LEU A 51 2.99 -3.02 -20.02
N GLY A 52 1.89 -2.32 -19.79
CA GLY A 52 0.91 -2.65 -18.78
C GLY A 52 -0.48 -2.28 -19.30
N LEU A 53 -1.28 -3.30 -19.59
CA LEU A 53 -2.62 -3.14 -20.13
C LEU A 53 -3.59 -4.00 -19.32
N ARG A 54 -4.68 -3.37 -18.86
CA ARG A 54 -5.83 -4.11 -18.35
C ARG A 54 -6.77 -4.43 -19.51
N ASN A 55 -6.96 -5.71 -19.78
CA ASN A 55 -7.84 -6.19 -20.82
C ASN A 55 -9.33 -6.06 -20.42
N PRO A 56 -10.26 -6.09 -21.39
CA PRO A 56 -11.70 -6.01 -21.09
C PRO A 56 -12.23 -7.13 -20.19
N ASP A 57 -11.59 -8.29 -20.21
CA ASP A 57 -11.90 -9.45 -19.36
C ASP A 57 -11.35 -9.31 -17.93
N GLY A 58 -10.64 -8.21 -17.64
CA GLY A 58 -10.05 -7.92 -16.34
C GLY A 58 -8.66 -8.54 -16.12
N THR A 59 -8.12 -9.26 -17.11
CA THR A 59 -6.74 -9.76 -17.07
C THR A 59 -5.74 -8.62 -17.32
N PHE A 60 -4.48 -8.85 -16.98
CA PHE A 60 -3.40 -7.91 -17.24
C PHE A 60 -2.39 -8.54 -18.21
N THR A 61 -1.91 -7.76 -19.17
CA THR A 61 -0.92 -8.20 -20.16
C THR A 61 0.12 -7.10 -20.43
N GLY A 62 1.32 -7.52 -20.85
CA GLY A 62 2.42 -6.64 -21.25
C GLY A 62 3.70 -6.93 -20.48
N PHE A 63 4.77 -6.24 -20.87
CA PHE A 63 6.11 -6.39 -20.29
C PHE A 63 6.14 -6.29 -18.76
N ASP A 64 5.41 -5.33 -18.17
CA ASP A 64 5.37 -5.13 -16.71
C ASP A 64 4.80 -6.37 -16.01
N VAL A 65 3.79 -7.02 -16.61
CA VAL A 65 3.14 -8.23 -16.09
C VAL A 65 4.09 -9.43 -16.19
N ASP A 66 4.76 -9.58 -17.33
CA ASP A 66 5.68 -10.70 -17.58
C ASP A 66 6.89 -10.64 -16.63
N VAL A 67 7.50 -9.45 -16.49
CA VAL A 67 8.63 -9.25 -15.58
C VAL A 67 8.19 -9.42 -14.13
N ALA A 68 7.04 -8.88 -13.73
CA ALA A 68 6.52 -9.05 -12.37
C ALA A 68 6.29 -10.53 -12.04
N THR A 69 5.72 -11.29 -12.98
CA THR A 69 5.49 -12.73 -12.83
C THR A 69 6.80 -13.49 -12.74
N TYR A 70 7.78 -13.15 -13.57
CA TYR A 70 9.13 -13.75 -13.51
C TYR A 70 9.82 -13.48 -12.16
N VAL A 71 9.78 -12.24 -11.66
CA VAL A 71 10.37 -11.89 -10.37
C VAL A 71 9.64 -12.59 -9.22
N ALA A 72 8.31 -12.65 -9.26
CA ALA A 72 7.52 -13.37 -8.26
C ALA A 72 7.86 -14.87 -8.21
N ASP A 73 8.03 -15.52 -9.36
CA ASP A 73 8.49 -16.91 -9.45
C ASP A 73 9.86 -17.10 -8.78
N LYS A 74 10.82 -16.19 -9.04
CA LYS A 74 12.14 -16.21 -8.38
C LYS A 74 12.07 -16.00 -6.87
N LEU A 75 11.03 -15.34 -6.39
CA LEU A 75 10.79 -15.12 -4.97
C LEU A 75 9.89 -16.20 -4.34
N GLY A 76 9.48 -17.24 -5.08
CA GLY A 76 8.65 -18.33 -4.58
C GLY A 76 7.16 -17.99 -4.45
N VAL A 77 6.71 -16.91 -5.08
CA VAL A 77 5.31 -16.46 -5.06
C VAL A 77 4.60 -16.96 -6.33
N PRO A 78 3.55 -17.78 -6.21
CA PRO A 78 2.81 -18.23 -7.38
C PRO A 78 2.06 -17.06 -8.04
N ALA A 79 1.74 -17.18 -9.33
CA ALA A 79 1.01 -16.13 -10.06
C ALA A 79 -0.31 -15.71 -9.39
N SER A 80 -1.00 -16.65 -8.71
CA SER A 80 -2.23 -16.38 -7.95
C SER A 80 -2.00 -15.51 -6.69
N GLY A 81 -0.75 -15.40 -6.23
CA GLY A 81 -0.33 -14.55 -5.11
C GLY A 81 0.01 -13.12 -5.53
N ILE A 82 -0.03 -12.81 -6.84
CA ILE A 82 0.27 -11.49 -7.37
C ILE A 82 -1.02 -10.68 -7.48
N THR A 83 -1.02 -9.48 -6.90
CA THR A 83 -2.09 -8.49 -7.04
C THR A 83 -1.58 -7.29 -7.82
N PHE A 84 -2.14 -7.05 -9.00
CA PHE A 84 -1.82 -5.86 -9.79
C PHE A 84 -2.68 -4.68 -9.34
N LYS A 85 -2.02 -3.54 -9.10
CA LYS A 85 -2.67 -2.26 -8.80
C LYS A 85 -2.28 -1.22 -9.83
N GLU A 86 -3.20 -0.30 -10.08
CA GLU A 86 -2.91 0.81 -10.97
C GLU A 86 -1.84 1.71 -10.33
N SER A 87 -0.80 2.01 -11.10
CA SER A 87 0.16 3.05 -10.76
C SER A 87 -0.17 4.32 -11.54
N PRO A 88 -0.99 5.22 -10.97
CA PRO A 88 -1.43 6.43 -11.67
C PRO A 88 -0.24 7.36 -11.93
N PRO A 89 -0.28 8.15 -13.01
CA PRO A 89 0.75 9.16 -13.26
C PRO A 89 0.80 10.19 -12.12
N PRO A 90 1.92 10.89 -11.93
CA PRO A 90 2.07 11.89 -10.86
C PRO A 90 0.97 12.97 -10.88
N SER A 91 0.47 13.33 -12.07
CA SER A 91 -0.60 14.31 -12.26
C SER A 91 -1.96 13.87 -11.71
N ALA A 92 -2.21 12.57 -11.59
CA ALA A 92 -3.47 12.01 -11.11
C ALA A 92 -3.54 11.87 -9.57
N ARG A 93 -2.47 12.25 -8.85
CA ARG A 93 -2.40 12.23 -7.37
C ARG A 93 -2.77 13.58 -6.71
N ARG A 94 -3.19 14.59 -7.48
CA ARG A 94 -3.61 15.89 -6.94
C ARG A 94 -5.09 15.95 -6.58
#